data_AF-A0A8J7ISN6-F1
#
_entry.id   AF-A0A8J7ISN6-F1
#
_cell.length_a   1.000
_cell.length_b   1.000
_cell.length_c   1.000
_cell.angle_alpha   90.00
_cell.angle_beta   90.00
_cell.angle_gamma   90.00
#
_symmetry.space_group_name_H-M   'P 1'
#
loop_
_entity.id
_entity.type
_entity.pdbx_description
1 polymer ?
#
loop_
_entity_poly.entity_id
_entity_poly.type
_entity_poly.pdbx_seq_one_letter_code
_entity_poly.pdbx_strand_id
1 'polypeptide(L)'
;MAVVVLLAALAFVASPFLVPGFGGFEPNQFPVPQDDPPVQPAGYAFAIWGVIYAWLLAGALFGLFLRADAVDWQPMRGPLALSMGLGAAWLPVALISPLGATVLIWAMLVAALMALRAAPVLDRWWGRAPVALYAGWLTAASSVSIGLVLAGYGLSGQVPAAVIALLIALGIGLFVLRRVPDIAEYAVALVWALVAVVVANLTQSLTVLVLAGAAAAIIAIAALARR
;
A
#
# COMPACT_ATOMS: atom_id res chain seq x y z
N MET A 1 9.91 -7.80 21.40
CA MET A 1 9.51 -7.29 20.07
C MET A 1 8.33 -6.32 20.08
N ALA A 2 7.37 -6.40 20.99
CA ALA A 2 6.23 -5.46 21.01
C ALA A 2 6.64 -3.97 21.06
N VAL A 3 7.62 -3.63 21.91
CA VAL A 3 8.18 -2.27 21.99
C VAL A 3 8.79 -1.83 20.64
N VAL A 4 9.49 -2.72 19.94
CA VAL A 4 10.10 -2.42 18.63
C VAL A 4 9.02 -2.11 17.59
N VAL A 5 7.91 -2.86 17.59
CA VAL A 5 6.76 -2.58 16.72
C VAL A 5 6.17 -1.20 17.03
N LEU A 6 6.01 -0.86 18.31
CA LEU A 6 5.50 0.46 18.70
C LEU A 6 6.44 1.59 18.27
N LEU A 7 7.75 1.44 18.48
CA LEU A 7 8.74 2.44 18.04
C LEU A 7 8.76 2.60 16.53
N ALA A 8 8.69 1.50 15.77
CA ALA A 8 8.58 1.55 14.31
C ALA A 8 7.27 2.21 13.86
N ALA A 9 6.15 1.94 14.53
CA ALA A 9 4.86 2.59 14.24
C ALA A 9 4.94 4.09 14.52
N LEU A 10 5.50 4.51 15.65
CA LEU A 10 5.69 5.93 15.99
C LEU A 10 6.57 6.65 14.98
N ALA A 11 7.69 6.04 14.58
CA ALA A 11 8.56 6.59 13.54
C ALA A 11 7.83 6.72 12.20
N PHE A 12 7.03 5.71 11.83
CA PHE A 12 6.28 5.72 10.58
C PHE A 12 5.19 6.81 10.57
N VAL A 13 4.43 6.93 11.66
CA VAL A 13 3.40 7.97 11.83
C VAL A 13 4.01 9.37 11.92
N ALA A 14 5.22 9.51 12.46
CA ALA A 14 5.92 10.79 12.54
C ALA A 14 6.44 11.29 11.18
N SER A 15 6.71 10.39 10.23
CA SER A 15 7.38 10.69 8.96
C SER A 15 6.71 11.81 8.13
N PRO A 16 5.37 11.84 7.95
CA PRO A 16 4.71 12.92 7.20
C PRO A 16 4.85 14.31 7.83
N PHE A 17 5.06 14.41 9.15
CA PHE A 17 5.27 15.70 9.83
C PHE A 17 6.66 16.27 9.57
N LEU A 18 7.62 15.42 9.19
CA LEU A 18 8.97 15.83 8.80
C LEU A 18 9.03 16.22 7.32
N VAL A 19 8.06 15.76 6.52
CA VAL A 19 7.96 15.99 5.08
C VAL A 19 6.55 16.46 4.72
N PRO A 20 6.16 17.68 5.11
CA PRO A 20 4.83 18.20 4.82
C PRO A 20 4.63 18.37 3.31
N GLY A 21 3.46 17.97 2.80
CA GLY A 21 3.03 18.23 1.42
C GLY A 21 3.28 17.13 0.40
N PHE A 22 3.76 15.94 0.80
CA PHE A 22 3.91 14.82 -0.13
C PHE A 22 2.53 14.27 -0.58
N GLY A 23 2.17 14.50 -1.85
CA GLY A 23 0.95 14.00 -2.50
C GLY A 23 1.20 13.03 -3.66
N GLY A 24 2.46 12.67 -3.90
CA GLY A 24 2.92 11.95 -5.08
C GLY A 24 4.33 12.41 -5.46
N PHE A 25 4.93 11.74 -6.46
CA PHE A 25 6.19 12.22 -7.03
C PHE A 25 5.96 13.51 -7.83
N GLU A 26 6.88 14.45 -7.74
CA GLU A 26 6.85 15.65 -8.58
C GLU A 26 7.22 15.27 -10.02
N PRO A 27 6.56 15.83 -11.05
CA PRO A 27 6.78 15.45 -12.44
C PRO A 27 8.24 15.52 -12.88
N ASN A 28 8.98 16.54 -12.43
CA ASN A 28 10.36 16.82 -12.79
C ASN A 28 11.41 15.93 -12.09
N GLN A 29 10.99 15.03 -11.19
CA GLN A 29 11.90 14.04 -10.57
C GLN A 29 12.30 12.91 -11.53
N PHE A 30 11.61 12.80 -12.67
CA PHE A 30 11.87 11.80 -13.70
C PHE A 30 12.54 12.41 -14.93
N PRO A 31 13.39 11.66 -15.65
CA PRO A 31 13.95 12.10 -16.93
C PRO A 31 12.88 12.48 -17.96
N VAL A 32 11.77 11.73 -18.01
CA VAL A 32 10.57 12.05 -18.78
C VAL A 32 9.51 12.53 -17.78
N PRO A 33 9.15 13.83 -17.80
CA PRO A 33 8.20 14.39 -16.84
C PRO A 33 6.88 13.61 -16.77
N GLN A 34 6.40 13.39 -15.55
CA GLN A 34 5.14 12.69 -15.27
C GLN A 34 4.08 13.68 -14.81
N ASP A 35 3.54 14.47 -15.74
CA ASP A 35 2.40 15.35 -15.50
C ASP A 35 1.09 14.55 -15.59
N ASP A 36 0.33 14.51 -14.49
CA ASP A 36 -0.93 13.75 -14.33
C ASP A 36 -0.90 12.34 -14.93
N PRO A 37 0.06 11.49 -14.51
CA PRO A 37 0.24 10.18 -15.13
C PRO A 37 -1.00 9.30 -14.86
N PRO A 38 -1.60 8.67 -15.88
CA PRO A 38 -2.83 7.84 -15.77
C PRO A 38 -2.78 6.76 -14.69
N VAL A 39 -1.59 6.27 -14.33
CA VAL A 39 -1.41 5.26 -13.29
C VAL A 39 -1.63 5.80 -11.87
N GLN A 40 -1.48 7.12 -11.67
CA GLN A 40 -1.54 7.73 -10.35
C GLN A 40 -3.01 7.88 -9.89
N PRO A 41 -3.35 7.42 -8.67
CA PRO A 41 -4.67 7.62 -8.11
C PRO A 41 -4.97 9.10 -7.87
N ALA A 42 -6.25 9.49 -7.94
CA ALA A 42 -6.71 10.82 -7.56
C ALA A 42 -6.27 11.19 -6.13
N GLY A 43 -5.93 12.46 -5.90
CA GLY A 43 -5.27 12.93 -4.67
C GLY A 43 -6.01 12.62 -3.35
N TYR A 44 -7.35 12.57 -3.36
CA TYR A 44 -8.13 12.21 -2.17
C TYR A 44 -7.80 10.80 -1.64
N ALA A 45 -7.31 9.90 -2.51
CA ALA A 45 -7.02 8.52 -2.16
C ALA A 45 -5.99 8.41 -1.04
N PHE A 46 -5.03 9.35 -1.00
CA PHE A 46 -3.96 9.37 -0.01
C PHE A 46 -4.46 9.67 1.41
N ALA A 47 -5.70 10.14 1.59
CA ALA A 47 -6.32 10.28 2.90
C ALA A 47 -6.43 8.95 3.67
N ILE A 48 -6.41 7.80 2.97
CA ILE A 48 -6.39 6.47 3.59
C ILE A 48 -5.19 6.28 4.52
N TRP A 49 -4.07 6.98 4.28
CA TRP A 49 -2.90 6.93 5.16
C TRP A 49 -3.25 7.37 6.59
N GLY A 50 -4.13 8.35 6.78
CA GLY A 50 -4.56 8.76 8.12
C GLY A 50 -5.21 7.61 8.89
N VAL A 51 -6.05 6.81 8.21
CA VAL A 51 -6.68 5.62 8.78
C VAL A 51 -5.65 4.52 9.05
N ILE A 52 -4.76 4.25 8.09
CA ILE A 52 -3.70 3.25 8.22
C ILE A 52 -2.77 3.58 9.40
N TYR A 53 -2.30 4.83 9.50
CA TYR A 53 -1.43 5.30 10.57
C TYR A 53 -2.09 5.19 11.94
N ALA A 54 -3.31 5.70 12.08
CA ALA A 54 -4.04 5.62 13.35
C ALA A 54 -4.27 4.17 13.78
N TRP A 55 -4.62 3.30 12.85
CA TRP A 55 -4.98 1.92 13.17
C TRP A 55 -3.76 1.03 13.43
N LEU A 56 -2.66 1.19 12.68
CA LEU A 56 -1.40 0.52 12.98
C LEU A 56 -0.84 0.95 14.34
N LEU A 57 -0.91 2.25 14.68
CA LEU A 57 -0.48 2.75 15.98
C LEU A 57 -1.34 2.20 17.11
N ALA A 58 -2.68 2.22 16.96
CA ALA A 58 -3.58 1.65 17.94
C ALA A 58 -3.37 0.14 18.11
N GLY A 59 -3.15 -0.59 17.01
CA GLY A 59 -2.80 -2.01 17.02
C GLY A 59 -1.46 -2.29 17.70
N ALA A 60 -0.45 -1.44 17.51
CA ALA A 60 0.84 -1.56 18.18
C ALA A 60 0.74 -1.28 19.69
N LEU A 61 -0.04 -0.27 20.10
CA LEU A 61 -0.33 0.02 21.52
C LEU A 61 -1.09 -1.14 22.17
N PHE A 62 -2.16 -1.63 21.53
CA PHE A 62 -2.89 -2.81 21.99
C PHE A 62 -1.97 -4.04 22.09
N GLY A 63 -1.15 -4.26 21.06
CA GLY A 63 -0.16 -5.31 20.98
C GLY A 63 0.87 -5.28 22.11
N LEU A 64 1.24 -4.08 22.57
CA LEU A 64 2.15 -3.88 23.69
C LEU A 64 1.46 -4.06 25.05
N PHE A 65 0.30 -3.46 25.27
CA PHE A 65 -0.30 -3.42 26.60
C PHE A 65 -1.17 -4.64 26.93
N LEU A 66 -1.84 -5.21 25.93
CA LEU A 66 -2.83 -6.27 26.13
C LEU A 66 -2.44 -7.61 25.51
N ARG A 67 -1.39 -7.63 24.70
CA ARG A 67 -0.92 -8.82 23.97
C ARG A 67 0.61 -8.97 23.98
N ALA A 68 1.31 -8.36 24.94
CA ALA A 68 2.78 -8.39 25.02
C ALA A 68 3.34 -9.82 24.83
N ASP A 69 2.76 -10.78 25.54
CA ASP A 69 3.22 -12.17 25.59
C ASP A 69 2.35 -13.13 24.77
N ALA A 70 1.38 -12.63 24.00
CA ALA A 70 0.51 -13.45 23.18
C ALA A 70 1.30 -14.15 22.06
N VAL A 71 1.28 -15.49 22.06
CA VAL A 71 2.09 -16.33 21.18
C VAL A 71 1.73 -16.12 19.70
N ASP A 72 0.45 -15.97 19.39
CA ASP A 72 -0.08 -15.76 18.04
C ASP A 72 0.23 -14.37 17.47
N TRP A 73 0.64 -13.41 18.30
CA TRP A 73 1.11 -12.10 17.84
C TRP A 73 2.61 -12.10 17.48
N GLN A 74 3.43 -12.98 18.06
CA GLN A 74 4.88 -12.93 17.89
C GLN A 74 5.34 -13.02 16.42
N PRO A 75 4.81 -13.94 15.58
CA PRO A 75 5.30 -14.13 14.21
C PRO A 75 5.12 -12.89 13.31
N MET A 76 4.10 -12.08 13.54
CA MET A 76 3.81 -10.85 12.79
C MET A 76 4.78 -9.71 13.11
N ARG A 77 5.34 -9.66 14.32
CA ARG A 77 6.01 -8.45 14.85
C ARG A 77 7.26 -8.05 14.09
N GLY A 78 8.15 -9.00 13.80
CA GLY A 78 9.41 -8.73 13.10
C GLY A 78 9.17 -8.14 11.71
N PRO A 79 8.40 -8.84 10.84
CA PRO A 79 8.06 -8.33 9.52
C PRO A 79 7.30 -6.99 9.55
N LEU A 80 6.37 -6.81 10.50
CA LEU A 80 5.62 -5.56 10.63
C LEU A 80 6.52 -4.39 11.03
N ALA A 81 7.40 -4.59 12.02
CA ALA A 81 8.36 -3.58 12.45
C ALA A 81 9.32 -3.19 11.31
N LEU A 82 9.80 -4.18 10.53
CA LEU A 82 10.63 -3.91 9.36
C LEU A 82 9.87 -3.06 8.33
N SER A 83 8.64 -3.45 7.98
CA SER A 83 7.84 -2.71 7.00
C SER A 83 7.59 -1.26 7.42
N MET A 84 7.19 -1.03 8.68
CA MET A 84 6.95 0.32 9.20
C MET A 84 8.25 1.13 9.34
N GLY A 85 9.35 0.49 9.74
CA GLY A 85 10.67 1.12 9.82
C GLY A 85 11.16 1.61 8.45
N LEU A 86 11.02 0.79 7.41
CA LEU A 86 11.29 1.21 6.03
C LEU A 86 10.34 2.32 5.59
N GLY A 87 9.06 2.23 5.97
CA GLY A 87 8.05 3.26 5.72
C GLY A 87 8.38 4.62 6.32
N ALA A 88 9.00 4.66 7.50
CA ALA A 88 9.43 5.90 8.12
C ALA A 88 10.47 6.66 7.26
N ALA A 89 11.33 5.92 6.55
CA ALA A 89 12.34 6.49 5.64
C ALA A 89 11.81 6.72 4.22
N TRP A 90 10.66 6.14 3.86
CA TRP A 90 10.17 6.15 2.48
C TRP A 90 9.90 7.56 1.96
N LEU A 91 9.20 8.40 2.74
CA LEU A 91 8.86 9.78 2.34
C LEU A 91 10.10 10.64 2.06
N PRO A 92 11.10 10.74 2.96
CA PRO A 92 12.35 11.44 2.67
C PRO A 92 13.05 10.94 1.39
N VAL A 93 13.05 9.62 1.15
CA VAL A 93 13.67 9.05 -0.05
C VAL A 93 12.86 9.38 -1.31
N ALA A 94 11.53 9.42 -1.22
CA ALA A 94 10.66 9.75 -2.34
C ALA A 94 10.81 11.20 -2.83
N LEU A 95 11.27 12.12 -1.97
CA LEU A 95 11.59 13.49 -2.39
C LEU A 95 12.82 13.61 -3.29
N ILE A 96 13.73 12.63 -3.24
CA ILE A 96 15.04 12.72 -3.92
C ILE A 96 15.24 11.64 -4.97
N SER A 97 14.57 10.50 -4.86
CA SER A 97 14.80 9.35 -5.73
C SER A 97 13.54 8.51 -5.94
N PRO A 98 12.86 8.64 -7.10
CA PRO A 98 11.76 7.76 -7.46
C PRO A 98 12.15 6.27 -7.53
N LEU A 99 13.35 5.96 -8.00
CA LEU A 99 13.87 4.59 -8.01
C LEU A 99 14.10 4.06 -6.59
N GLY A 100 14.75 4.84 -5.72
CA GLY A 100 14.97 4.45 -4.33
C GLY A 100 13.65 4.22 -3.59
N ALA A 101 12.68 5.11 -3.76
CA ALA A 101 11.35 4.97 -3.20
C ALA A 101 10.59 3.76 -3.78
N THR A 102 10.79 3.44 -5.05
CA THR A 102 10.25 2.23 -5.67
C THR A 102 10.82 0.97 -5.02
N VAL A 103 12.13 0.87 -4.84
CA VAL A 103 12.75 -0.28 -4.15
C VAL A 103 12.23 -0.40 -2.72
N LEU A 104 12.15 0.72 -1.99
CA LEU A 104 11.67 0.73 -0.61
C LEU A 104 10.20 0.31 -0.49
N ILE A 105 9.28 0.81 -1.33
CA ILE A 105 7.86 0.45 -1.23
C ILE A 105 7.63 -1.04 -1.50
N TRP A 106 8.41 -1.64 -2.41
CA TRP A 106 8.38 -3.08 -2.64
C TRP A 106 8.92 -3.89 -1.46
N ALA A 107 10.02 -3.44 -0.84
CA ALA A 107 10.53 -4.05 0.38
C ALA A 107 9.52 -3.95 1.54
N MET A 108 8.85 -2.80 1.68
CA MET A 108 7.76 -2.60 2.64
C MET A 108 6.59 -3.55 2.36
N LEU A 109 6.19 -3.72 1.10
CA LEU A 109 5.10 -4.61 0.70
C LEU A 109 5.42 -6.06 1.06
N VAL A 110 6.61 -6.56 0.71
CA VAL A 110 7.01 -7.93 1.04
C VAL A 110 6.96 -8.17 2.56
N ALA A 111 7.54 -7.26 3.34
CA ALA A 111 7.52 -7.35 4.79
C ALA A 111 6.09 -7.25 5.37
N ALA A 112 5.22 -6.40 4.80
CA ALA A 112 3.83 -6.28 5.21
C ALA A 112 3.00 -7.54 4.86
N LEU A 113 3.23 -8.17 3.71
CA LEU A 113 2.57 -9.43 3.34
C LEU A 113 3.02 -10.59 4.21
N MET A 114 4.31 -10.63 4.59
CA MET A 114 4.82 -11.58 5.58
C MET A 114 4.14 -11.37 6.94
N ALA A 115 4.02 -10.11 7.39
CA ALA A 115 3.31 -9.75 8.61
C ALA A 115 1.84 -10.17 8.56
N LEU A 116 1.15 -9.88 7.44
CA LEU A 116 -0.26 -10.19 7.24
C LEU A 116 -0.53 -11.70 7.32
N ARG A 117 0.29 -12.49 6.65
CA ARG A 117 0.17 -13.96 6.68
C ARG A 117 0.40 -14.53 8.08
N ALA A 118 1.21 -13.86 8.87
CA ALA A 118 1.59 -14.23 10.23
C ALA A 118 0.71 -13.57 11.31
N ALA A 119 -0.26 -12.73 10.92
CA ALA A 119 -1.08 -11.96 11.84
C ALA A 119 -2.10 -12.85 12.58
N PRO A 120 -2.42 -12.55 13.86
CA PRO A 120 -3.32 -13.36 14.68
C PRO A 120 -4.71 -13.47 14.04
N VAL A 121 -5.30 -14.66 14.06
CA VAL A 121 -6.65 -14.90 13.49
C VAL A 121 -7.74 -14.37 14.44
N LEU A 122 -7.58 -14.65 15.73
CA LEU A 122 -8.61 -14.38 16.74
C LEU A 122 -8.71 -12.89 17.09
N ASP A 123 -7.58 -12.17 17.12
CA ASP A 123 -7.56 -10.72 17.31
C ASP A 123 -7.62 -9.97 15.97
N ARG A 124 -8.74 -10.13 15.27
CA ARG A 124 -8.94 -9.54 13.94
C ARG A 124 -8.73 -8.03 13.93
N TRP A 125 -9.44 -7.28 14.78
CA TRP A 125 -9.53 -5.82 14.67
C TRP A 125 -8.28 -5.07 15.13
N TRP A 126 -7.47 -5.65 16.01
CA TRP A 126 -6.28 -4.98 16.54
C TRP A 126 -4.97 -5.51 15.95
N GLY A 127 -4.95 -6.76 15.47
CA GLY A 127 -3.78 -7.37 14.85
C GLY A 127 -3.91 -7.46 13.33
N ARG A 128 -4.85 -8.27 12.83
CA ARG A 128 -4.91 -8.64 11.40
C ARG A 128 -5.43 -7.53 10.49
N ALA A 129 -6.57 -6.94 10.81
CA ALA A 129 -7.26 -5.93 10.01
C ALA A 129 -6.39 -4.68 9.70
N PRO A 130 -5.67 -4.06 10.67
CA PRO A 130 -4.80 -2.93 10.36
C PRO A 130 -3.65 -3.31 9.41
N VAL A 131 -3.05 -4.49 9.59
CA VAL A 131 -1.99 -5.00 8.70
C VAL A 131 -2.55 -5.34 7.32
N ALA A 132 -3.77 -5.85 7.23
CA ALA A 132 -4.45 -6.15 5.98
C ALA A 132 -4.73 -4.88 5.17
N LEU A 133 -5.31 -3.85 5.80
CA LEU A 133 -5.57 -2.55 5.18
C LEU A 133 -4.26 -1.93 4.66
N TYR A 134 -3.22 -1.94 5.49
CA TYR A 134 -1.90 -1.44 5.13
C TYR A 134 -1.30 -2.17 3.92
N ALA A 135 -1.29 -3.51 3.95
CA ALA A 135 -0.74 -4.31 2.86
C ALA A 135 -1.54 -4.17 1.54
N GLY A 136 -2.86 -3.98 1.63
CA GLY A 136 -3.71 -3.74 0.46
C GLY A 136 -3.35 -2.42 -0.23
N TRP A 137 -3.15 -1.36 0.56
CA TRP A 137 -2.69 -0.08 0.04
C TRP A 137 -1.27 -0.15 -0.54
N LEU A 138 -0.33 -0.81 0.16
CA LEU A 138 1.04 -1.01 -0.35
C LEU A 138 1.07 -1.79 -1.66
N THR A 139 0.14 -2.72 -1.88
CA THR A 139 0.03 -3.47 -3.14
C THR A 139 -0.29 -2.54 -4.30
N ALA A 140 -1.21 -1.59 -4.10
CA ALA A 140 -1.51 -0.57 -5.09
C ALA A 140 -0.31 0.36 -5.29
N ALA A 141 0.24 0.93 -4.22
CA ALA A 141 1.34 1.89 -4.29
C ALA A 141 2.60 1.30 -4.97
N SER A 142 2.94 0.05 -4.66
CA SER A 142 4.09 -0.64 -5.27
C SER A 142 3.87 -0.94 -6.75
N SER A 143 2.64 -1.25 -7.14
CA SER A 143 2.30 -1.43 -8.56
C SER A 143 2.35 -0.11 -9.32
N VAL A 144 1.80 0.96 -8.74
CA VAL A 144 1.82 2.32 -9.32
C VAL A 144 3.25 2.82 -9.51
N SER A 145 4.16 2.56 -8.56
CA SER A 145 5.56 2.97 -8.68
C SER A 145 6.27 2.33 -9.88
N ILE A 146 5.93 1.08 -10.24
CA ILE A 146 6.43 0.46 -11.49
C ILE A 146 5.92 1.21 -12.72
N GLY A 147 4.64 1.55 -12.77
CA GLY A 147 4.08 2.34 -13.88
C GLY A 147 4.77 3.70 -14.04
N LEU A 148 4.99 4.41 -12.92
CA LEU A 148 5.69 5.70 -12.91
C LEU A 148 7.16 5.56 -13.34
N VAL A 149 7.88 4.54 -12.88
CA VAL A 149 9.27 4.30 -13.30
C VAL A 149 9.35 3.95 -14.77
N LEU A 150 8.48 3.06 -15.27
CA LEU A 150 8.49 2.67 -16.68
C LEU A 150 8.26 3.86 -17.61
N ALA A 151 7.26 4.70 -17.30
CA ALA A 151 6.97 5.89 -18.10
C ALA A 151 8.01 6.99 -17.89
N GLY A 152 8.38 7.26 -16.63
CA GLY A 152 9.30 8.33 -16.25
C GLY A 152 10.74 8.14 -16.71
N TYR A 153 11.17 6.91 -16.94
CA TYR A 153 12.50 6.61 -17.52
C TYR A 153 12.45 6.34 -19.03
N GLY A 154 11.31 6.59 -19.69
CA GLY A 154 11.15 6.42 -21.13
C GLY A 154 11.21 4.96 -21.61
N LEU A 155 11.02 3.99 -20.71
CA LEU A 155 10.98 2.56 -21.04
C LEU A 155 9.64 2.14 -21.65
N SER A 156 8.60 2.95 -21.45
CA SER A 156 7.25 2.75 -22.00
C SER A 156 6.51 4.08 -22.11
N GLY A 157 5.36 4.09 -22.79
CA GLY A 157 4.41 5.19 -22.72
C GLY A 157 3.58 5.14 -21.43
N GLN A 158 3.01 6.27 -21.02
CA GLN A 158 2.22 6.39 -19.79
C GLN A 158 1.04 5.41 -19.70
N VAL A 159 0.24 5.26 -20.77
CA VAL A 159 -0.91 4.35 -20.78
C VAL A 159 -0.49 2.87 -20.70
N PRO A 160 0.42 2.35 -21.56
CA PRO A 160 0.93 0.98 -21.40
C PRO A 160 1.56 0.71 -20.03
N ALA A 161 2.31 1.66 -19.47
CA ALA A 161 2.87 1.54 -18.13
C ALA A 161 1.79 1.45 -17.04
N ALA A 162 0.71 2.23 -17.16
CA ALA A 162 -0.44 2.14 -16.28
C ALA A 162 -1.14 0.78 -16.37
N VAL A 163 -1.29 0.22 -17.58
CA VAL A 163 -1.85 -1.12 -17.78
C VAL A 163 -1.00 -2.18 -17.08
N ILE A 164 0.33 -2.11 -17.22
CA ILE A 164 1.25 -3.04 -16.53
C ILE A 164 1.07 -2.94 -15.02
N ALA A 165 1.04 -1.73 -14.46
CA ALA A 165 0.81 -1.52 -13.04
C ALA A 165 -0.52 -2.12 -12.57
N LEU A 166 -1.63 -1.90 -13.29
CA LEU A 166 -2.93 -2.45 -12.96
C LEU A 166 -2.94 -3.99 -12.99
N LEU A 167 -2.26 -4.61 -13.97
CA LEU A 167 -2.13 -6.06 -14.06
C LEU A 167 -1.31 -6.64 -12.90
N ILE A 168 -0.22 -5.97 -12.49
CA ILE A 168 0.57 -6.36 -11.32
C ILE A 168 -0.28 -6.27 -10.05
N ALA A 169 -0.99 -5.16 -9.85
CA ALA A 169 -1.86 -4.96 -8.69
C ALA A 169 -2.96 -6.02 -8.60
N LEU A 170 -3.61 -6.31 -9.73
CA LEU A 170 -4.64 -7.35 -9.83
C LEU A 170 -4.06 -8.74 -9.55
N GLY A 171 -2.91 -9.07 -10.14
CA GLY A 171 -2.23 -10.35 -9.96
C GLY A 171 -1.86 -10.61 -8.50
N ILE A 172 -1.18 -9.65 -7.86
CA ILE A 172 -0.82 -9.72 -6.44
C ILE A 172 -2.07 -9.74 -5.57
N GLY A 173 -3.04 -8.86 -5.84
CA GLY A 173 -4.31 -8.79 -5.13
C GLY A 173 -5.05 -10.13 -5.09
N LEU A 174 -5.24 -10.76 -6.24
CA LEU A 174 -5.88 -12.07 -6.33
C LEU A 174 -5.04 -13.18 -5.69
N PHE A 175 -3.71 -13.12 -5.81
CA PHE A 175 -2.84 -14.09 -5.15
C PHE A 175 -2.98 -14.01 -3.62
N VAL A 176 -2.86 -12.82 -3.04
CA VAL A 176 -2.98 -12.61 -1.60
C VAL A 176 -4.37 -13.01 -1.11
N LEU A 177 -5.43 -12.57 -1.80
CA LEU A 177 -6.81 -12.93 -1.49
C LEU A 177 -7.10 -14.42 -1.64
N ARG A 178 -6.31 -15.20 -2.38
CA ARG A 178 -6.43 -16.66 -2.40
C ARG A 178 -5.66 -17.32 -1.25
N ARG A 179 -4.51 -16.76 -0.89
CA ARG A 179 -3.57 -17.39 0.06
C ARG A 179 -3.86 -17.06 1.52
N VAL A 180 -4.52 -15.95 1.80
CA VAL A 180 -4.83 -15.50 3.17
C VAL A 180 -6.35 -15.33 3.29
N PRO A 181 -7.04 -16.07 4.18
CA PRO A 181 -8.46 -15.88 4.44
C PRO A 181 -8.71 -14.69 5.39
N ASP A 182 -9.96 -14.22 5.44
CA ASP A 182 -10.44 -13.23 6.42
C ASP A 182 -9.72 -11.87 6.40
N ILE A 183 -9.35 -11.39 5.21
CA ILE A 183 -8.63 -10.12 5.00
C ILE A 183 -9.44 -9.15 4.13
N ALA A 184 -10.71 -8.94 4.46
CA ALA A 184 -11.58 -8.04 3.69
C ALA A 184 -11.01 -6.61 3.62
N GLU A 185 -10.32 -6.17 4.66
CA GLU A 185 -9.70 -4.86 4.80
C GLU A 185 -8.56 -4.66 3.78
N TYR A 186 -7.86 -5.73 3.40
CA TYR A 186 -6.90 -5.71 2.28
C TYR A 186 -7.60 -5.37 0.97
N ALA A 187 -8.72 -6.03 0.68
CA ALA A 187 -9.49 -5.76 -0.52
C ALA A 187 -10.06 -4.35 -0.52
N VAL A 188 -10.55 -3.85 0.63
CA VAL A 188 -11.05 -2.48 0.77
C VAL A 188 -9.98 -1.45 0.39
N ALA A 189 -8.77 -1.57 0.92
CA ALA A 189 -7.68 -0.65 0.59
C ALA A 189 -7.27 -0.71 -0.89
N LEU A 190 -7.19 -1.91 -1.46
CA LEU A 190 -6.82 -2.09 -2.86
C LEU A 190 -7.92 -1.55 -3.81
N VAL A 191 -9.19 -1.83 -3.53
CA VAL A 191 -10.33 -1.31 -4.28
C VAL A 191 -10.41 0.21 -4.16
N TRP A 192 -10.18 0.76 -2.97
CA TRP A 192 -10.11 2.21 -2.76
C TRP A 192 -9.09 2.88 -3.69
N ALA A 193 -7.88 2.31 -3.78
CA ALA A 193 -6.85 2.80 -4.69
C ALA A 193 -7.26 2.69 -6.16
N LEU A 194 -7.81 1.54 -6.57
CA LEU A 194 -8.24 1.31 -7.95
C LEU A 194 -9.39 2.23 -8.37
N VAL A 195 -10.35 2.49 -7.47
CA VAL A 195 -11.43 3.46 -7.69
C VAL A 195 -10.86 4.87 -7.86
N ALA A 196 -9.84 5.24 -7.09
CA ALA A 196 -9.19 6.53 -7.28
C ALA A 196 -8.42 6.64 -8.60
N VAL A 197 -7.88 5.53 -9.13
CA VAL A 197 -7.35 5.50 -10.51
C VAL A 197 -8.47 5.69 -11.53
N VAL A 198 -9.64 5.07 -11.34
CA VAL A 198 -10.83 5.33 -12.18
C VAL A 198 -11.18 6.82 -12.19
N VAL A 199 -11.26 7.44 -11.00
CA VAL A 199 -11.61 8.86 -10.87
C VAL A 199 -10.58 9.76 -11.56
N ALA A 200 -9.29 9.47 -11.44
CA ALA A 200 -8.24 10.22 -12.13
C ALA A 200 -8.36 10.15 -13.67
N ASN A 201 -8.95 9.07 -14.20
CA ASN A 201 -9.00 8.81 -15.63
C ASN A 201 -10.34 9.10 -16.30
N LEU A 202 -11.32 9.69 -15.60
CA LEU A 202 -12.67 9.98 -16.13
C LEU A 202 -12.65 10.73 -17.47
N THR A 203 -11.70 11.64 -17.64
CA THR A 203 -11.54 12.46 -18.86
C THR A 203 -10.15 12.34 -19.49
N GLN A 204 -9.30 11.41 -19.02
CA GLN A 204 -7.90 11.29 -19.47
C GLN A 204 -7.68 10.04 -20.35
N SER A 205 -8.04 8.86 -19.86
CA SER A 205 -7.79 7.60 -20.56
C SER A 205 -8.91 6.59 -20.34
N LEU A 206 -9.71 6.36 -21.38
CA LEU A 206 -10.77 5.34 -21.35
C LEU A 206 -10.20 3.94 -21.05
N THR A 207 -9.03 3.62 -21.59
CA THR A 207 -8.38 2.33 -21.37
C THR A 207 -8.05 2.10 -19.90
N VAL A 208 -7.41 3.06 -19.25
CA VAL A 208 -7.02 2.94 -17.83
C VAL A 208 -8.25 2.97 -16.93
N LEU A 209 -9.24 3.82 -17.24
CA LEU A 209 -10.52 3.88 -16.56
C LEU A 209 -11.21 2.49 -16.52
N VAL A 210 -11.40 1.88 -17.70
CA VAL A 210 -12.09 0.58 -17.81
C VAL A 210 -11.32 -0.52 -17.09
N LEU A 211 -10.00 -0.58 -17.26
CA LEU A 211 -9.18 -1.62 -16.65
C LEU A 211 -9.09 -1.48 -15.13
N ALA A 212 -8.95 -0.25 -14.60
CA ALA A 212 -8.96 -0.01 -13.16
C ALA A 212 -10.33 -0.36 -12.55
N GLY A 213 -11.43 -0.01 -13.23
CA GLY A 213 -12.78 -0.35 -12.80
C GLY A 213 -13.04 -1.86 -12.80
N ALA A 214 -12.60 -2.55 -13.85
CA ALA A 214 -12.68 -4.01 -13.93
C ALA A 214 -11.84 -4.68 -12.84
N ALA A 215 -10.60 -4.24 -12.61
CA ALA A 215 -9.75 -4.75 -11.54
C ALA A 215 -10.39 -4.54 -10.16
N ALA A 216 -10.97 -3.36 -9.90
CA ALA A 216 -11.68 -3.06 -8.65
C ALA A 216 -12.87 -4.02 -8.44
N ALA A 217 -13.70 -4.21 -9.48
CA ALA A 217 -14.84 -5.13 -9.41
C ALA A 217 -14.40 -6.58 -9.18
N ILE A 218 -13.37 -7.05 -9.89
CA ILE A 218 -12.83 -8.40 -9.73
C ILE A 218 -12.31 -8.63 -8.30
N ILE A 219 -11.54 -7.68 -7.75
CA ILE A 219 -11.03 -7.78 -6.38
C ILE A 219 -12.18 -7.77 -5.36
N ALA A 220 -13.19 -6.91 -5.55
CA ALA A 220 -14.35 -6.85 -4.67
C ALA A 220 -15.16 -8.16 -4.68
N ILE A 221 -15.43 -8.70 -5.87
CA ILE A 221 -16.15 -9.98 -6.04
C ILE A 221 -15.34 -11.12 -5.41
N ALA A 222 -14.02 -11.18 -5.67
CA ALA A 222 -13.15 -12.20 -5.10
C ALA A 222 -13.11 -12.13 -3.57
N ALA A 223 -13.20 -10.94 -2.96
CA ALA A 223 -13.25 -10.79 -1.52
C ALA A 223 -14.62 -11.19 -0.92
N LEU A 224 -15.72 -10.93 -1.63
CA LEU A 224 -17.08 -11.30 -1.20
C LEU A 224 -17.35 -12.80 -1.33
N ALA A 225 -16.86 -13.44 -2.41
CA ALA A 225 -17.05 -14.87 -2.65
C ALA A 225 -16.32 -15.78 -1.65
N ARG A 226 -15.47 -15.21 -0.77
CA ARG A 226 -14.74 -15.92 0.29
C ARG A 226 -15.31 -15.70 1.69
N ARG A 227 -16.40 -14.93 1.82
CA ARG A 227 -17.19 -14.84 3.06
C ARG A 227 -18.22 -15.97 3.10
#